data_AF-A0A239NWM0-F1
#
_entry.id   AF-A0A239NWM0-F1
#
_cell.length_a   1.000
_cell.length_b   1.000
_cell.length_c   1.000
_cell.angle_alpha   90.00
_cell.angle_beta   90.00
_cell.angle_gamma   90.00
#
_symmetry.space_group_name_H-M   'P 1'
#
loop_
_entity.id
_entity.type
_entity.pdbx_description
1 polymer ?
#
loop_
_entity_poly.entity_id
_entity_poly.type
_entity_poly.pdbx_seq_one_letter_code
_entity_poly.pdbx_strand_id
1 'polypeptide(L)'
;MAKMPLSACLAGESVDDAEASTEPLSWWVAVICFGMCFIGFLGRFAYRKKGRLAETWLRYHYFNENLSPVIRYAPLNFVPTASIFALWGAVAVLSHLPDNDITDYAIGILAILSAIAAAVAVKRHLSGYPDEVKPQWLLEEERRRGIGAG
;
A
#
# COMPACT_ATOMS: atom_id res chain seq x y z
N MET A 1 -63.52 -24.56 10.68
CA MET A 1 -63.16 -23.24 10.14
C MET A 1 -62.46 -22.44 11.22
N ALA A 2 -61.12 -22.47 11.22
CA ALA A 2 -60.31 -21.69 12.16
C ALA A 2 -59.85 -20.40 11.46
N LYS A 3 -60.28 -19.23 11.98
CA LYS A 3 -59.67 -17.94 11.66
C LYS A 3 -58.46 -17.79 12.60
N MET A 4 -57.24 -17.91 12.07
CA MET A 4 -56.04 -17.48 12.78
C MET A 4 -55.83 -15.98 12.55
N PRO A 5 -55.57 -15.18 13.61
CA PRO A 5 -55.19 -13.79 13.46
C PRO A 5 -53.75 -13.67 12.96
N LEU A 6 -53.58 -12.85 11.94
CA LEU A 6 -52.34 -12.52 11.23
C LEU A 6 -51.48 -11.57 12.08
N SER A 7 -51.12 -12.01 13.28
CA SER A 7 -50.38 -11.22 14.28
C SER A 7 -49.08 -11.91 14.71
N ALA A 8 -48.43 -12.61 13.77
CA ALA A 8 -47.18 -13.33 14.00
C ALA A 8 -46.03 -12.91 13.05
N CYS A 9 -46.15 -11.80 12.32
CA CYS A 9 -45.09 -11.32 11.41
C CYS A 9 -44.30 -10.11 11.92
N LEU A 10 -44.49 -9.69 13.17
CA LEU A 10 -43.72 -8.56 13.76
C LEU A 10 -43.23 -8.89 15.17
N ALA A 11 -42.88 -10.17 15.41
CA ALA A 11 -42.04 -10.50 16.56
C ALA A 11 -40.59 -10.31 16.11
N GLY A 12 -39.96 -9.29 16.71
CA GLY A 12 -38.64 -8.79 16.36
C GLY A 12 -37.62 -9.87 16.09
N GLU A 13 -37.14 -9.89 14.86
CA GLU A 13 -35.70 -9.99 14.66
C GLU A 13 -35.19 -8.58 14.96
N SER A 14 -34.93 -8.30 16.25
CA SER A 14 -33.82 -7.42 16.53
C SER A 14 -32.66 -8.10 15.81
N VAL A 15 -32.23 -7.50 14.70
CA VAL A 15 -30.85 -7.63 14.28
C VAL A 15 -30.11 -7.19 15.53
N ASP A 16 -29.74 -8.17 16.36
CA ASP A 16 -28.70 -7.97 17.34
C ASP A 16 -27.59 -7.40 16.48
N ASP A 17 -27.37 -6.10 16.65
CA ASP A 17 -26.09 -5.47 16.49
C ASP A 17 -25.14 -6.32 17.35
N ALA A 18 -24.71 -7.45 16.77
CA ALA A 18 -23.44 -8.02 17.10
C ALA A 18 -22.47 -6.92 16.68
N GLU A 19 -22.29 -5.95 17.59
CA GLU A 19 -21.05 -5.24 17.80
C GLU A 19 -20.01 -6.35 17.77
N ALA A 20 -19.53 -6.65 16.56
CA ALA A 20 -18.41 -7.53 16.36
C ALA A 20 -17.31 -6.74 17.04
N SER A 21 -17.05 -7.08 18.31
CA SER A 21 -15.95 -6.53 19.08
C SER A 21 -14.71 -6.88 18.27
N THR A 22 -14.32 -5.97 17.39
CA THR A 22 -13.20 -6.17 16.49
C THR A 22 -12.00 -6.17 17.38
N GLU A 23 -11.46 -7.37 17.63
CA GLU A 23 -10.27 -7.50 18.44
C GLU A 23 -9.19 -6.58 17.85
N PRO A 24 -8.50 -5.80 18.69
CA PRO A 24 -7.45 -4.90 18.23
C PRO A 24 -6.41 -5.71 17.46
N LEU A 25 -5.95 -5.17 16.33
CA LEU A 25 -4.81 -5.76 15.61
C LEU A 25 -3.63 -5.90 16.56
N SER A 26 -2.84 -6.97 16.45
CA SER A 26 -1.66 -7.14 17.31
C SER A 26 -0.69 -5.97 17.16
N TRP A 27 -0.15 -5.43 18.26
CA TRP A 27 0.83 -4.33 18.24
C TRP A 27 2.04 -4.61 17.34
N TRP A 28 2.42 -5.89 17.19
CA TRP A 28 3.50 -6.32 16.29
C TRP A 28 3.21 -6.00 14.83
N VAL A 29 1.94 -5.96 14.41
CA VAL A 29 1.54 -5.55 13.06
C VAL A 29 1.97 -4.11 12.81
N ALA A 30 1.76 -3.21 13.78
CA ALA A 30 2.22 -1.83 13.66
C ALA A 30 3.74 -1.75 13.52
N VAL A 31 4.49 -2.50 14.33
CA VAL A 31 5.97 -2.55 14.26
C VAL A 31 6.45 -3.01 12.89
N ILE A 32 5.89 -4.10 12.39
CA ILE A 32 6.27 -4.69 11.11
C ILE A 32 5.94 -3.71 9.97
N CYS A 33 4.74 -3.11 10.00
CA CYS A 33 4.32 -2.11 9.03
C CYS A 33 5.23 -0.88 9.01
N PHE A 34 5.50 -0.27 10.16
CA PHE A 34 6.40 0.89 10.22
C PHE A 34 7.85 0.53 9.88
N GLY A 35 8.31 -0.66 10.25
CA GLY A 35 9.61 -1.18 9.84
C GLY A 35 9.73 -1.33 8.32
N MET A 36 8.73 -1.92 7.66
CA MET A 36 8.69 -2.04 6.20
C MET A 36 8.61 -0.68 5.51
N CYS A 37 7.81 0.25 6.06
CA CYS A 37 7.75 1.62 5.57
C CYS A 37 9.13 2.30 5.64
N PHE A 38 9.81 2.20 6.78
CA PHE A 38 11.14 2.77 7.00
C PHE A 38 12.18 2.21 6.02
N ILE A 39 12.21 0.88 5.85
CA ILE A 39 13.10 0.21 4.88
C ILE A 39 12.80 0.71 3.46
N GLY A 40 11.53 0.82 3.07
CA GLY A 40 11.14 1.32 1.74
C GLY A 40 11.58 2.76 1.49
N PHE A 41 11.45 3.65 2.48
CA PHE A 41 11.92 5.04 2.39
C PHE A 41 13.44 5.14 2.31
N LEU A 42 14.16 4.40 3.16
CA LEU A 42 15.62 4.35 3.12
C LEU A 42 16.12 3.81 1.79
N GLY A 43 15.53 2.73 1.29
CA GLY A 43 15.83 2.13 0.00
C GLY A 43 15.66 3.13 -1.14
N ARG A 44 14.53 3.88 -1.16
CA ARG A 44 14.30 4.93 -2.16
C ARG A 44 15.35 6.04 -2.07
N PHE A 45 15.65 6.53 -0.87
CA PHE A 45 16.62 7.61 -0.69
C PHE A 45 18.02 7.19 -1.14
N ALA A 46 18.43 5.98 -0.76
CA ALA A 46 19.70 5.39 -1.18
C ALA A 46 19.76 5.14 -2.68
N TYR A 47 18.63 4.78 -3.33
CA TYR A 47 18.55 4.60 -4.78
C TYR A 47 18.59 5.92 -5.56
N ARG A 48 17.97 6.99 -5.04
CA ARG A 48 18.01 8.30 -5.71
C ARG A 48 19.40 8.90 -5.73
N LYS A 49 20.23 8.65 -4.72
CA LYS A 49 21.66 8.97 -4.75
C LYS A 49 22.36 7.94 -5.66
N LYS A 50 22.93 8.37 -6.79
CA LYS A 50 23.73 7.49 -7.66
C LYS A 50 24.95 7.00 -6.86
N GLY A 51 24.82 5.83 -6.25
CA GLY A 51 25.82 5.22 -5.38
C GLY A 51 25.81 3.71 -5.50
N ARG A 52 26.52 3.03 -4.59
CA ARG A 52 26.78 1.59 -4.67
C ARG A 52 25.52 0.73 -4.86
N LEU A 53 24.40 1.10 -4.23
CA LEU A 53 23.11 0.41 -4.37
C LEU A 53 22.48 0.59 -5.75
N ALA A 54 22.49 1.80 -6.30
CA ALA A 54 21.99 2.07 -7.64
C ALA A 54 22.85 1.37 -8.71
N GLU A 55 24.17 1.38 -8.56
CA GLU A 55 25.09 0.67 -9.46
C GLU A 55 24.94 -0.84 -9.39
N THR A 56 24.79 -1.39 -8.18
CA THR A 56 24.56 -2.83 -7.98
C THR A 56 23.22 -3.23 -8.58
N TRP A 57 22.16 -2.45 -8.32
CA TRP A 57 20.84 -2.67 -8.91
C TRP A 57 20.88 -2.64 -10.44
N LEU A 58 21.54 -1.62 -11.00
CA LEU A 58 21.78 -1.53 -12.43
C LEU A 58 22.46 -2.80 -12.94
N ARG A 59 23.59 -3.19 -12.32
CA ARG A 59 24.43 -4.35 -12.67
C ARG A 59 23.64 -5.66 -12.73
N TYR A 60 22.80 -5.92 -11.73
CA TYR A 60 22.10 -7.21 -11.61
C TYR A 60 20.76 -7.25 -12.35
N HIS A 61 20.03 -6.13 -12.40
CA HIS A 61 18.62 -6.14 -12.82
C HIS A 61 18.32 -5.26 -14.03
N TYR A 62 19.15 -4.27 -14.35
CA TYR A 62 18.88 -3.36 -15.46
C TYR A 62 19.53 -3.81 -16.78
N PHE A 63 20.68 -4.50 -16.72
CA PHE A 63 21.39 -5.07 -17.88
C PHE A 63 20.75 -6.33 -18.47
N ASN A 64 19.78 -6.93 -17.79
CA ASN A 64 19.08 -8.09 -18.32
C ASN A 64 17.89 -7.60 -19.15
N GLU A 65 18.02 -7.62 -20.48
CA GLU A 65 16.95 -7.21 -21.41
C GLU A 65 15.71 -8.10 -21.32
N ASN A 66 15.84 -9.31 -20.74
CA ASN A 66 14.73 -10.21 -20.47
C ASN A 66 14.00 -9.90 -19.15
N LEU A 67 14.46 -8.93 -18.35
CA LEU A 67 13.81 -8.58 -17.10
C LEU A 67 12.58 -7.70 -17.37
N SER A 68 11.44 -8.12 -16.83
CA SER A 68 10.21 -7.33 -16.89
C SER A 68 10.45 -5.89 -16.38
N PRO A 69 9.84 -4.86 -17.03
CA PRO A 69 9.91 -3.45 -16.58
C PRO A 69 9.60 -3.27 -15.09
N VAL A 70 8.78 -4.17 -14.55
CA VAL A 70 8.47 -4.33 -13.13
C VAL A 70 9.71 -4.38 -12.24
N ILE A 71 10.66 -5.26 -12.58
CA ILE A 71 11.86 -5.47 -11.77
C ILE A 71 12.84 -4.34 -12.06
N ARG A 72 12.87 -3.83 -13.30
CA ARG A 72 13.70 -2.69 -13.68
C ARG A 72 13.43 -1.44 -12.82
N TYR A 73 12.16 -1.17 -12.51
CA TYR A 73 11.73 0.00 -11.72
C TYR A 73 11.30 -0.30 -10.28
N ALA A 74 11.55 -1.52 -9.76
CA ALA A 74 11.16 -1.90 -8.40
C ALA A 74 11.61 -0.87 -7.32
N PRO A 75 12.80 -0.25 -7.40
CA PRO A 75 13.22 0.73 -6.41
C PRO A 75 12.38 2.01 -6.38
N LEU A 76 11.75 2.36 -7.50
CA LEU A 76 10.85 3.51 -7.59
C LEU A 76 9.46 3.17 -7.00
N ASN A 77 9.04 1.91 -7.11
CA ASN A 77 7.80 1.38 -6.51
C ASN A 77 7.84 1.27 -4.99
N PHE A 78 9.01 1.38 -4.34
CA PHE A 78 9.08 1.30 -2.87
C PHE A 78 8.29 2.39 -2.15
N VAL A 79 8.04 3.56 -2.76
CA VAL A 79 7.26 4.63 -2.09
C VAL A 79 5.78 4.30 -1.97
N PRO A 80 5.04 4.05 -3.06
CA PRO A 80 3.62 3.73 -2.91
C PRO A 80 3.42 2.47 -2.07
N THR A 81 4.32 1.47 -2.18
CA THR A 81 4.30 0.29 -1.31
C THR A 81 4.59 0.62 0.15
N ALA A 82 5.59 1.46 0.46
CA ALA A 82 5.88 1.90 1.83
C ALA A 82 4.72 2.70 2.44
N SER A 83 4.03 3.54 1.65
CA SER A 83 2.86 4.28 2.15
C SER A 83 1.69 3.36 2.53
N ILE A 84 1.49 2.24 1.81
CA ILE A 84 0.49 1.24 2.19
C ILE A 84 0.82 0.69 3.58
N PHE A 85 2.07 0.29 3.81
CA PHE A 85 2.50 -0.18 5.13
C PHE A 85 2.36 0.91 6.21
N ALA A 86 2.68 2.16 5.92
CA ALA A 86 2.47 3.26 6.87
C ALA A 86 1.00 3.41 7.28
N LEU A 87 0.08 3.35 6.30
CA LEU A 87 -1.36 3.47 6.54
C LEU A 87 -1.91 2.30 7.34
N TRP A 88 -1.48 1.07 7.03
CA TRP A 88 -1.84 -0.11 7.82
C TRP A 88 -1.22 -0.12 9.22
N GLY A 89 -0.01 0.42 9.38
CA GLY A 89 0.59 0.64 10.69
C GLY A 89 -0.23 1.62 11.52
N ALA A 90 -0.75 2.69 10.91
CA ALA A 90 -1.65 3.63 11.57
C ALA A 90 -2.99 2.99 11.93
N VAL A 91 -3.58 2.17 11.06
CA VAL A 91 -4.80 1.39 11.36
C VAL A 91 -4.57 0.47 12.57
N ALA A 92 -3.43 -0.23 12.62
CA ALA A 92 -3.09 -1.09 13.74
C ALA A 92 -2.87 -0.31 15.05
N VAL A 93 -2.39 0.94 15.00
CA VAL A 93 -2.31 1.80 16.19
C VAL A 93 -3.70 2.26 16.62
N LEU A 94 -4.52 2.71 15.68
CA LEU A 94 -5.87 3.20 15.96
C LEU A 94 -6.78 2.12 16.52
N SER A 95 -6.61 0.85 16.11
CA SER A 95 -7.40 -0.25 16.66
C SER A 95 -7.19 -0.50 18.16
N HIS A 96 -6.15 0.08 18.77
CA HIS A 96 -5.93 0.00 20.22
C HIS A 96 -6.50 1.21 20.99
N LEU A 97 -7.02 2.21 20.30
CA LEU A 97 -7.68 3.34 20.93
C LEU A 97 -9.12 2.96 21.31
N PRO A 98 -9.75 3.69 22.25
CA PRO A 98 -11.14 3.43 22.61
C PRO A 98 -12.06 3.60 21.40
N ASP A 99 -12.97 2.64 21.20
CA ASP A 99 -13.95 2.70 20.13
C ASP A 99 -14.84 3.94 20.27
N ASN A 100 -14.85 4.74 19.20
CA ASN A 100 -15.70 5.90 19.03
C ASN A 100 -15.79 6.21 17.53
N ASP A 101 -16.85 6.93 17.14
CA ASP A 101 -17.11 7.29 15.74
C ASP A 101 -15.88 7.89 15.04
N ILE A 102 -15.07 8.69 15.74
CA ILE A 102 -13.88 9.34 15.18
C ILE A 102 -12.82 8.30 14.80
N THR A 103 -12.60 7.29 15.64
CA THR A 103 -11.61 6.22 15.41
C THR A 103 -12.04 5.34 14.25
N ASP A 104 -13.33 5.02 14.16
CA ASP A 104 -13.91 4.25 13.05
C ASP A 104 -13.81 4.99 11.71
N TYR A 105 -14.18 6.28 11.70
CA TYR A 105 -14.01 7.11 10.51
C TYR A 105 -12.53 7.23 10.12
N ALA A 106 -11.63 7.36 11.08
CA ALA A 106 -10.20 7.43 10.82
C ALA A 106 -9.66 6.12 10.21
N ILE A 107 -10.03 4.96 10.76
CA ILE A 107 -9.67 3.65 10.19
C ILE A 107 -10.23 3.50 8.77
N GLY A 108 -11.49 3.86 8.54
CA GLY A 108 -12.12 3.82 7.23
C GLY A 108 -11.41 4.70 6.20
N ILE A 109 -11.06 5.94 6.58
CA ILE A 109 -10.30 6.86 5.71
C ILE A 109 -8.92 6.28 5.38
N LEU A 110 -8.21 5.74 6.38
CA LEU A 110 -6.89 5.15 6.16
C LEU A 110 -6.96 3.93 5.22
N ALA A 111 -7.99 3.09 5.34
CA ALA A 111 -8.22 1.96 4.45
C ALA A 111 -8.45 2.42 3.00
N ILE A 112 -9.28 3.46 2.79
CA ILE A 112 -9.52 4.06 1.47
C ILE A 112 -8.21 4.62 0.89
N LEU A 113 -7.45 5.39 1.67
CA LEU A 113 -6.16 5.92 1.26
C LEU A 113 -5.16 4.80 0.91
N SER A 114 -5.19 3.69 1.65
CA SER A 114 -4.35 2.53 1.37
C SER A 114 -4.73 1.88 0.04
N ALA A 115 -6.03 1.77 -0.26
CA ALA A 115 -6.51 1.25 -1.53
C ALA A 115 -6.08 2.15 -2.72
N ILE A 116 -6.15 3.47 -2.55
CA ILE A 116 -5.66 4.44 -3.55
C ILE A 116 -4.15 4.27 -3.75
N ALA A 117 -3.37 4.16 -2.67
CA ALA A 117 -1.92 3.94 -2.75
C ALA A 117 -1.58 2.62 -3.45
N ALA A 118 -2.34 1.55 -3.20
CA ALA A 118 -2.21 0.26 -3.88
C ALA A 118 -2.54 0.38 -5.37
N ALA A 119 -3.64 1.05 -5.74
CA ALA A 119 -3.99 1.28 -7.13
C ALA A 119 -2.91 2.08 -7.87
N VAL A 120 -2.31 3.10 -7.23
CA VAL A 120 -1.18 3.85 -7.78
C VAL A 120 0.07 2.96 -7.92
N ALA A 121 0.35 2.09 -6.94
CA ALA A 121 1.46 1.14 -7.02
C ALA A 121 1.30 0.19 -8.22
N VAL A 122 0.11 -0.40 -8.37
CA VAL A 122 -0.22 -1.31 -9.48
C VAL A 122 -0.19 -0.58 -10.82
N LYS A 123 -0.75 0.63 -10.90
CA LYS A 123 -0.69 1.44 -12.14
C LYS A 123 0.75 1.72 -12.55
N ARG A 124 1.60 2.17 -11.63
CA ARG A 124 3.02 2.42 -11.89
C ARG A 124 3.79 1.15 -12.22
N HIS A 125 3.34 0.02 -11.68
CA HIS A 125 3.91 -1.29 -11.97
C HIS A 125 3.61 -1.75 -13.41
N LEU A 126 2.41 -1.49 -13.91
CA LEU A 126 1.97 -1.90 -15.24
C LEU A 126 2.33 -0.90 -16.35
N SER A 127 2.21 0.40 -16.08
CA SER A 127 2.38 1.46 -17.08
C SER A 127 3.79 2.08 -17.10
N GLY A 128 4.71 1.61 -16.25
CA GLY A 128 6.03 2.21 -16.11
C GLY A 128 6.03 3.53 -15.33
N TYR A 129 7.17 4.23 -15.38
CA TYR A 129 7.40 5.47 -14.65
C TYR A 129 7.55 6.65 -15.60
N PRO A 130 6.84 7.78 -15.37
CA PRO A 130 7.08 9.00 -16.12
C PRO A 130 8.49 9.55 -15.80
N ASP A 131 9.11 10.16 -16.80
CA ASP A 131 10.49 10.65 -16.72
C ASP A 131 10.70 11.68 -15.60
N GLU A 132 9.66 12.46 -15.27
CA GLU A 132 9.68 13.43 -14.17
C GLU A 132 9.96 12.81 -12.79
N VAL A 133 9.60 11.53 -12.60
CA VAL A 133 9.75 10.83 -11.31
C VAL A 133 11.07 10.06 -11.24
N LYS A 134 11.63 9.70 -12.41
CA LYS A 134 12.90 8.99 -12.50
C LYS A 134 14.06 9.88 -12.02
N PRO A 135 15.05 9.34 -11.29
CA PRO A 135 16.22 10.12 -10.93
C PRO A 135 17.05 10.44 -12.19
N GLN A 136 17.66 11.62 -12.25
CA GLN A 136 18.39 12.11 -13.43
C GLN A 136 19.47 11.13 -13.91
N TRP A 137 20.13 10.43 -13.00
CA TRP A 137 21.14 9.44 -13.36
C TRP A 137 20.57 8.26 -14.15
N LEU A 138 19.31 7.87 -13.89
CA LEU A 138 18.64 6.78 -14.57
C LEU A 138 18.22 7.20 -15.98
N LEU A 139 17.73 8.43 -16.13
CA LEU A 139 17.41 9.04 -17.44
C LEU A 139 18.65 9.15 -18.33
N GLU A 140 19.79 9.57 -17.76
CA GLU A 140 21.07 9.65 -18.48
C GLU A 140 21.54 8.25 -18.91
N GLU A 141 21.36 7.23 -18.08
CA GLU A 141 21.72 5.85 -18.41
C GLU A 141 20.79 5.26 -19.48
N GLU A 142 19.49 5.56 -19.43
CA GLU A 142 18.50 5.22 -20.47
C GLU A 142 18.85 5.88 -21.81
N ARG A 143 19.18 7.19 -21.79
CA ARG A 143 19.57 7.96 -22.99
C ARG A 143 20.88 7.47 -23.59
N ARG A 144 21.92 7.21 -22.77
CA ARG A 144 23.21 6.68 -23.25
C ARG A 144 23.07 5.35 -23.97
N ARG A 145 22.04 4.57 -23.64
CA ARG A 145 21.83 3.22 -24.15
C ARG A 145 20.77 3.13 -25.24
N GLY A 146 20.17 4.26 -25.63
CA GLY A 146 19.14 4.30 -26.66
C GLY A 146 17.85 3.56 -26.28
N ILE A 147 17.59 3.35 -24.99
CA ILE A 147 16.35 2.75 -24.52
C ILE A 147 15.29 3.86 -24.55
N GLY A 148 14.38 3.79 -25.52
CA GLY A 148 13.29 4.75 -25.66
C GLY A 148 12.42 4.78 -24.40
N ALA A 149 12.07 5.98 -23.95
CA ALA A 149 11.12 6.19 -22.86
C ALA A 149 9.79 5.53 -23.24
N GLY A 150 9.49 4.40 -22.62
CA GLY A 150 8.18 3.73 -22.70
C GLY A 150 7.17 4.41 -21.80
#